data_AF-A0A6V8CZN1-F1
#
_entry.id   AF-A0A6V8CZN1-F1
#
_cell.length_a   1.000
_cell.length_b   1.000
_cell.length_c   1.000
_cell.angle_alpha   90.00
_cell.angle_beta   90.00
_cell.angle_gamma   90.00
#
_symmetry.space_group_name_H-M   'P 1'
#
loop_
_entity.id
_entity.type
_entity.pdbx_description
1 polymer ?
#
loop_
_entity_poly.entity_id
_entity_poly.type
_entity_poly.pdbx_seq_one_letter_code
_entity_poly.pdbx_strand_id
1 'polypeptide(L)'
;MREKGMSTGSDQDFQTDSPNEILESYQKLSSTLRSTSYEPSSMLSDRIRSYLKDELPQEIDSGVEELQEKNQNLNQSPILEAARNYLRENEWNFELLSDHSTIALGFEGVNGEWHCMIQTRELEEQMIFYSSLSENIPPNRIDTMMRFITMANYRLVVGNFELDITDGELNYKTALDLENVNLNNDMIRNIIHTNLATFDRHLPGIQVILGEGTTEEAMDAIEMNHSSGAHSIS
;
A
#
# COMPACT_ATOMS: atom_id res chain seq x y z
N MET A 1 -60.90 10.95 11.81
CA MET A 1 -60.96 9.57 12.33
C MET A 1 -59.83 8.79 11.66
N ARG A 2 -58.82 8.43 12.48
CA ARG A 2 -57.89 7.28 12.40
C ARG A 2 -56.96 7.08 11.19
N GLU A 3 -55.68 7.26 11.53
CA GLU A 3 -54.44 6.60 11.09
C GLU A 3 -54.54 5.17 10.54
N LYS A 4 -53.64 4.88 9.59
CA LYS A 4 -52.74 3.71 9.47
C LYS A 4 -51.78 4.05 8.30
N GLY A 5 -50.47 3.87 8.33
CA GLY A 5 -49.54 3.29 9.26
C GLY A 5 -48.19 3.24 8.52
N MET A 6 -47.15 3.71 9.20
CA MET A 6 -45.75 3.82 8.78
C MET A 6 -45.15 2.45 8.40
N SER A 7 -44.27 2.42 7.40
CA SER A 7 -43.12 1.51 7.38
C SER A 7 -41.99 2.17 6.60
N THR A 8 -41.28 3.05 7.28
CA THR A 8 -39.92 3.48 6.95
C THR A 8 -39.02 2.24 7.02
N GLY A 9 -38.59 1.75 5.86
CA GLY A 9 -37.53 0.75 5.77
C GLY A 9 -36.24 1.36 6.29
N SER A 10 -35.62 0.65 7.22
CA SER A 10 -34.42 0.98 7.99
C SER A 10 -33.29 1.57 7.16
N ASP A 11 -32.85 2.76 7.55
CA ASP A 11 -31.45 3.17 7.40
C ASP A 11 -30.59 2.06 8.01
N GLN A 12 -29.90 1.29 7.16
CA GLN A 12 -28.84 0.41 7.62
C GLN A 12 -27.65 1.32 7.92
N ASP A 13 -27.43 1.58 9.20
CA ASP A 13 -26.19 2.19 9.70
C ASP A 13 -25.01 1.39 9.13
N PHE A 14 -24.25 2.00 8.22
CA PHE A 14 -22.95 1.50 7.79
C PHE A 14 -22.00 1.56 8.99
N GLN A 15 -21.86 0.45 9.70
CA GLN A 15 -20.73 0.26 10.62
C GLN A 15 -19.48 -0.03 9.79
N THR A 16 -18.73 1.02 9.48
CA THR A 16 -17.32 0.89 9.13
C THR A 16 -16.56 0.56 10.41
N ASP A 17 -15.80 -0.54 10.42
CA ASP A 17 -14.89 -0.82 11.52
C ASP A 17 -13.99 0.40 11.77
N SER A 18 -13.85 0.78 13.03
CA SER A 18 -12.99 1.91 13.36
C SER A 18 -11.54 1.55 12.98
N PRO A 19 -10.72 2.52 12.57
CA PRO A 19 -9.30 2.29 12.29
C PRO A 19 -8.56 1.56 13.42
N ASN A 20 -9.05 1.65 14.67
CA ASN A 20 -8.51 0.96 15.83
C ASN A 20 -8.86 -0.53 15.89
N GLU A 21 -10.06 -0.94 15.48
CA GLU A 21 -10.48 -2.36 15.46
C GLU A 21 -9.76 -3.12 14.34
N ILE A 22 -9.59 -2.45 13.20
CA ILE A 22 -8.74 -2.93 12.10
C ILE A 22 -7.28 -3.08 12.59
N LEU A 23 -6.78 -2.09 13.35
CA LEU A 23 -5.43 -2.10 13.93
C LEU A 23 -5.19 -3.24 14.93
N GLU A 24 -6.13 -3.52 15.83
CA GLU A 24 -6.02 -4.65 16.78
C GLU A 24 -5.99 -6.00 16.05
N SER A 25 -6.74 -6.13 14.97
CA SER A 25 -6.77 -7.31 14.11
C SER A 25 -5.42 -7.54 13.43
N TYR A 26 -4.83 -6.49 12.86
CA TYR A 26 -3.49 -6.55 12.24
C TYR A 26 -2.36 -6.74 13.26
N GLN A 27 -2.46 -6.18 14.47
CA GLN A 27 -1.47 -6.41 15.54
C GLN A 27 -1.42 -7.88 15.95
N LYS A 28 -2.57 -8.55 16.00
CA LYS A 28 -2.65 -9.98 16.33
C LYS A 28 -2.02 -10.87 15.24
N LEU A 29 -2.24 -10.53 13.96
CA LEU A 29 -1.65 -11.20 12.80
C LEU A 29 -0.12 -10.97 12.72
N SER A 30 0.34 -9.76 13.07
CA SER A 30 1.76 -9.37 13.04
C SER A 30 2.69 -10.15 14.00
N SER A 31 2.13 -10.81 15.02
CA SER A 31 2.94 -11.62 15.96
C SER A 31 3.65 -12.81 15.29
N THR A 32 3.12 -13.29 14.17
CA THR A 32 3.71 -14.39 13.37
C THR A 32 4.88 -13.90 12.51
N LEU A 33 4.81 -12.68 11.98
CA LEU A 33 5.85 -12.06 11.13
C LEU A 33 7.07 -11.51 11.87
N ARG A 34 7.02 -11.42 13.20
CA ARG A 34 8.23 -11.16 14.02
C ARG A 34 9.28 -12.27 13.90
N SER A 35 8.96 -13.39 13.23
CA SER A 35 9.81 -14.57 13.13
C SER A 35 10.25 -14.99 11.73
N THR A 36 9.63 -14.48 10.66
CA THR A 36 9.98 -14.84 9.28
C THR A 36 10.90 -13.77 8.66
N SER A 37 12.14 -14.17 8.43
CA SER A 37 13.11 -13.42 7.63
C SER A 37 12.55 -13.14 6.24
N TYR A 38 12.62 -11.89 5.81
CA TYR A 38 12.53 -11.52 4.40
C TYR A 38 13.53 -12.38 3.61
N GLU A 39 13.03 -13.35 2.85
CA GLU A 39 13.78 -13.92 1.75
C GLU A 39 13.54 -12.96 0.58
N PRO A 40 14.59 -12.32 0.02
CA PRO A 40 14.42 -11.43 -1.11
C PRO A 40 13.74 -12.21 -2.23
N SER A 41 12.48 -11.87 -2.52
CA SER A 41 11.90 -12.29 -3.80
C SER A 41 12.87 -11.83 -4.87
N SER A 42 13.31 -12.79 -5.69
CA SER A 42 14.35 -12.57 -6.66
C SER A 42 13.91 -11.48 -7.64
N MET A 43 14.48 -10.30 -7.42
CA MET A 43 14.44 -9.11 -8.27
C MET A 43 13.17 -8.27 -8.18
N LEU A 44 13.29 -7.11 -7.50
CA LEU A 44 12.78 -5.86 -8.06
C LEU A 44 13.01 -5.89 -9.57
N SER A 45 11.94 -5.85 -10.35
CA SER A 45 12.02 -5.93 -11.80
C SER A 45 13.06 -4.92 -12.31
N ASP A 46 13.80 -5.28 -13.37
CA ASP A 46 14.75 -4.35 -14.00
C ASP A 46 14.07 -3.03 -14.42
N ARG A 47 12.74 -3.06 -14.53
CA ARG A 47 11.92 -1.90 -14.80
C ARG A 47 11.65 -1.02 -13.59
N ILE A 48 11.40 -1.54 -12.39
CA ILE A 48 11.38 -0.71 -11.18
C ILE A 48 12.75 -0.03 -11.03
N ARG A 49 13.84 -0.77 -11.30
CA ARG A 49 15.20 -0.19 -11.34
C ARG A 49 15.34 0.90 -12.40
N SER A 50 14.76 0.72 -13.58
CA SER A 50 14.77 1.71 -14.67
C SER A 50 13.88 2.91 -14.38
N TYR A 51 12.67 2.72 -13.88
CA TYR A 51 11.76 3.80 -13.47
C TYR A 51 12.37 4.67 -12.37
N LEU A 52 12.94 4.06 -11.34
CA LEU A 52 13.69 4.75 -10.29
C LEU A 52 14.92 5.48 -10.81
N LYS A 53 15.50 5.03 -11.93
CA LYS A 53 16.71 5.59 -12.54
C LYS A 53 16.42 6.66 -13.60
N ASP A 54 15.32 6.54 -14.34
CA ASP A 54 15.04 7.28 -15.56
C ASP A 54 13.97 8.38 -15.38
N GLU A 55 13.10 8.30 -14.36
CA GLU A 55 12.11 9.35 -14.04
C GLU A 55 12.54 10.29 -12.90
N LEU A 56 13.74 10.12 -12.32
CA LEU A 56 14.40 11.22 -11.63
C LEU A 56 14.81 12.25 -12.69
N PRO A 57 14.44 13.55 -12.56
CA PRO A 57 14.78 14.55 -13.56
C PRO A 57 16.25 14.48 -13.95
N GLN A 58 16.50 14.24 -15.25
CA GLN A 58 17.83 14.17 -15.83
C GLN A 58 18.54 15.52 -15.73
N GLU A 59 19.18 15.77 -14.60
CA GLU A 59 20.26 16.73 -14.50
C GLU A 59 21.41 16.09 -13.71
N ILE A 60 22.53 15.90 -14.44
CA ILE A 60 23.93 15.89 -13.98
C ILE A 60 24.59 14.48 -13.90
N ASP A 61 25.03 13.99 -15.06
CA ASP A 61 26.08 12.97 -15.24
C ASP A 61 27.50 13.47 -14.81
N SER A 62 27.58 14.72 -14.34
CA SER A 62 28.73 15.29 -13.61
C SER A 62 28.55 15.32 -12.08
N GLY A 63 27.48 14.73 -11.54
CA GLY A 63 27.11 14.79 -10.12
C GLY A 63 27.43 13.50 -9.36
N VAL A 64 27.85 12.44 -10.07
CA VAL A 64 28.14 11.13 -9.47
C VAL A 64 29.34 11.19 -8.52
N GLU A 65 30.30 12.09 -8.74
CA GLU A 65 31.42 12.35 -7.81
C GLU A 65 31.01 13.30 -6.66
N GLU A 66 30.15 14.30 -6.89
CA GLU A 66 29.59 15.16 -5.82
C GLU A 66 28.63 14.40 -4.88
N LEU A 67 27.92 13.39 -5.39
CA LEU A 67 27.03 12.51 -4.61
C LEU A 67 27.81 11.57 -3.69
N GLN A 68 29.04 11.18 -4.06
CA GLN A 68 29.91 10.37 -3.20
C GLN A 68 30.44 11.16 -1.99
N GLU A 69 30.68 12.48 -2.12
CA GLU A 69 31.02 13.33 -0.97
C GLU A 69 29.80 13.66 -0.10
N LYS A 70 28.60 13.81 -0.68
CA LYS A 70 27.34 13.98 0.09
C LYS A 70 26.95 12.74 0.90
N ASN A 71 27.33 11.54 0.46
CA ASN A 71 27.08 10.28 1.17
C ASN A 71 27.72 10.19 2.57
N GLN A 72 28.64 11.10 2.93
CA GLN A 72 29.17 11.18 4.29
C GLN A 72 28.26 11.93 5.29
N ASN A 73 27.18 12.57 4.82
CA ASN A 73 26.21 13.25 5.68
C ASN A 73 24.88 12.48 5.73
N LEU A 74 24.83 11.43 6.55
CA LEU A 74 23.59 10.82 7.09
C LEU A 74 22.70 11.80 7.91
N ASN A 75 22.94 13.11 7.79
CA ASN A 75 22.17 14.21 8.38
C ASN A 75 21.24 14.90 7.35
N GLN A 76 21.12 14.41 6.11
CA GLN A 76 20.37 15.06 5.02
C GLN A 76 19.10 14.32 4.54
N SER A 77 18.70 13.22 5.18
CA SER A 77 17.48 12.47 4.83
C SER A 77 16.52 12.31 6.02
N PRO A 78 15.92 13.41 6.50
CA PRO A 78 15.06 13.40 7.68
C PRO A 78 13.79 12.55 7.51
N ILE A 79 13.19 12.49 6.31
CA ILE A 79 12.00 11.69 6.05
C ILE A 79 12.35 10.21 6.10
N LEU A 80 13.47 9.81 5.49
CA LEU A 80 13.96 8.44 5.51
C LEU A 80 14.27 7.98 6.93
N GLU A 81 14.99 8.79 7.71
CA GLU A 81 15.30 8.44 9.09
C GLU A 81 14.05 8.35 9.97
N ALA A 82 13.07 9.24 9.78
CA ALA A 82 11.79 9.15 10.47
C ALA A 82 11.05 7.84 10.14
N ALA A 83 11.00 7.46 8.86
CA ALA A 83 10.40 6.20 8.42
C ALA A 83 11.14 4.97 8.99
N ARG A 84 12.48 4.96 8.97
CA ARG A 84 13.30 3.88 9.55
C ARG A 84 13.09 3.76 11.05
N ASN A 85 13.04 4.88 11.76
CA ASN A 85 12.84 4.88 13.21
C ASN A 85 11.45 4.36 13.56
N TYR A 86 10.41 4.81 12.85
CA TYR A 86 9.07 4.27 12.99
C TYR A 86 9.05 2.74 12.81
N LEU A 87 9.64 2.23 11.72
CA LEU A 87 9.66 0.78 11.47
C LEU A 87 10.43 0.00 12.55
N ARG A 88 11.58 0.51 13.00
CA ARG A 88 12.38 -0.10 14.09
C ARG A 88 11.63 -0.12 15.41
N GLU A 89 11.02 1.00 15.80
CA GLU A 89 10.26 1.13 17.05
C GLU A 89 9.06 0.18 17.09
N ASN A 90 8.49 -0.13 15.92
CA ASN A 90 7.39 -1.08 15.78
C ASN A 90 7.85 -2.52 15.51
N GLU A 91 9.17 -2.77 15.48
CA GLU A 91 9.81 -4.09 15.29
C GLU A 91 9.53 -4.73 13.91
N TRP A 92 9.50 -3.91 12.85
CA TRP A 92 9.32 -4.40 11.48
C TRP A 92 10.66 -4.82 10.88
N ASN A 93 10.65 -5.93 10.13
CA ASN A 93 11.79 -6.35 9.32
C ASN A 93 11.78 -5.59 7.99
N PHE A 94 12.89 -4.93 7.66
CA PHE A 94 13.02 -4.16 6.42
C PHE A 94 14.47 -4.11 5.92
N GLU A 95 14.62 -3.81 4.64
CA GLU A 95 15.89 -3.58 3.98
C GLU A 95 15.94 -2.17 3.39
N LEU A 96 17.06 -1.46 3.54
CA LEU A 96 17.30 -0.22 2.79
C LEU A 96 17.94 -0.59 1.45
N LEU A 97 17.31 -0.21 0.34
CA LEU A 97 17.80 -0.51 -0.99
C LEU A 97 19.07 0.29 -1.33
N SER A 98 19.77 -0.13 -2.39
CA SER A 98 21.03 0.48 -2.83
C SER A 98 20.91 1.91 -3.34
N ASP A 99 19.68 2.38 -3.61
CA ASP A 99 19.40 3.77 -3.97
C ASP A 99 19.40 4.72 -2.75
N HIS A 100 19.55 4.17 -1.55
CA HIS A 100 19.59 4.87 -0.26
C HIS A 100 18.40 5.80 0.00
N SER A 101 17.28 5.60 -0.69
CA SER A 101 16.04 6.39 -0.57
C SER A 101 14.78 5.53 -0.54
N THR A 102 14.92 4.22 -0.76
CA THR A 102 13.82 3.27 -0.73
C THR A 102 14.03 2.21 0.36
N ILE A 103 13.01 2.00 1.19
CA ILE A 103 12.95 0.92 2.18
C ILE A 103 12.00 -0.16 1.65
N ALA A 104 12.44 -1.41 1.58
CA ALA A 104 11.63 -2.56 1.18
C ALA A 104 11.29 -3.44 2.38
N LEU A 105 10.09 -4.04 2.36
CA LEU A 105 9.59 -4.91 3.42
C LEU A 105 8.51 -5.86 2.87
N GLY A 106 8.30 -6.99 3.54
CA GLY A 106 7.17 -7.88 3.26
C GLY A 106 6.02 -7.65 4.24
N PHE A 107 4.80 -7.93 3.82
CA PHE A 107 3.62 -7.89 4.69
C PHE A 107 2.67 -9.07 4.42
N GLU A 108 2.10 -9.62 5.49
CA GLU A 108 1.11 -10.69 5.48
C GLU A 108 -0.18 -10.12 6.08
N GLY A 109 -1.18 -9.93 5.22
CA GLY A 109 -2.53 -9.53 5.61
C GLY A 109 -3.43 -10.73 5.88
N VAL A 110 -4.73 -10.46 5.98
CA VAL A 110 -5.74 -11.51 6.13
C VAL A 110 -5.88 -12.34 4.85
N ASN A 111 -5.77 -11.68 3.69
CA ASN A 111 -6.10 -12.28 2.39
C ASN A 111 -4.90 -12.70 1.56
N GLY A 112 -3.67 -12.52 2.08
CA GLY A 112 -2.44 -12.97 1.44
C GLY A 112 -1.21 -12.16 1.85
N GLU A 113 -0.11 -12.40 1.15
CA GLU A 113 1.18 -11.76 1.36
C GLU A 113 1.59 -10.92 0.14
N TRP A 114 2.27 -9.81 0.37
CA TRP A 114 2.75 -8.92 -0.68
C TRP A 114 3.99 -8.13 -0.25
N HIS A 115 4.62 -7.46 -1.21
CA HIS A 115 5.78 -6.62 -0.97
C HIS A 115 5.34 -5.18 -0.76
N CYS A 116 6.02 -4.46 0.11
CA CYS A 116 5.81 -3.03 0.28
C CYS A 116 7.11 -2.25 0.10
N MET A 117 6.96 -0.98 -0.24
CA MET A 117 8.08 -0.05 -0.36
C MET A 117 7.71 1.29 0.28
N ILE A 118 8.66 1.88 1.01
CA ILE A 118 8.65 3.30 1.35
C ILE A 118 9.67 3.99 0.45
N GLN A 119 9.22 4.93 -0.37
CA GLN A 119 10.09 5.80 -1.14
C GLN A 119 10.07 7.20 -0.52
N THR A 120 11.24 7.74 -0.21
CA THR A 120 11.38 9.10 0.31
C THR A 120 11.97 10.01 -0.76
N ARG A 121 11.29 11.12 -1.03
CA ARG A 121 11.72 12.16 -1.95
C ARG A 121 12.05 13.40 -1.13
N GLU A 122 13.27 13.44 -0.61
CA GLU A 122 13.70 14.46 0.36
C GLU A 122 13.71 15.87 -0.22
N LEU A 123 14.04 16.03 -1.52
CA LEU A 123 14.04 17.34 -2.18
C LEU A 123 12.62 17.89 -2.37
N GLU A 124 11.67 17.03 -2.70
CA GLU A 124 10.26 17.38 -2.89
C GLU A 124 9.44 17.30 -1.59
N GLU A 125 10.07 17.00 -0.47
CA GLU A 125 9.43 16.82 0.85
C GLU A 125 8.26 15.83 0.78
N GLN A 126 8.47 14.65 0.18
CA GLN A 126 7.41 13.63 0.03
C GLN A 126 7.81 12.27 0.59
N MET A 127 6.82 11.57 1.15
CA MET A 127 6.91 10.18 1.55
C MET A 127 5.84 9.37 0.83
N ILE A 128 6.22 8.32 0.14
CA ILE A 128 5.31 7.45 -0.60
C ILE A 128 5.41 6.05 -0.04
N PHE A 129 4.27 5.41 0.21
CA PHE A 129 4.18 4.01 0.60
C PHE A 129 3.41 3.24 -0.48
N TYR A 130 4.01 2.15 -0.94
CA TYR A 130 3.44 1.24 -1.92
C TYR A 130 3.18 -0.12 -1.29
N SER A 131 2.02 -0.71 -1.57
CA SER A 131 1.80 -2.16 -1.54
C SER A 131 1.81 -2.68 -2.98
N SER A 132 2.68 -3.65 -3.25
CA SER A 132 2.95 -4.18 -4.59
C SER A 132 2.59 -5.66 -4.63
N LEU A 133 1.75 -6.04 -5.57
CA LEU A 133 1.40 -7.44 -5.77
C LEU A 133 2.65 -8.26 -6.13
N SER A 134 2.83 -9.42 -5.50
CA SER A 134 4.02 -10.25 -5.69
C SER A 134 4.18 -10.81 -7.11
N GLU A 135 3.08 -10.96 -7.83
CA GLU A 135 3.05 -11.44 -9.21
C GLU A 135 2.42 -10.38 -10.13
N ASN A 136 2.96 -10.24 -11.33
CA ASN A 136 2.40 -9.33 -12.32
C ASN A 136 1.08 -9.86 -12.88
N ILE A 137 0.19 -8.93 -13.22
CA ILE A 137 -1.07 -9.22 -13.90
C ILE A 137 -0.78 -9.78 -15.30
N PRO A 138 -1.30 -10.97 -15.66
CA PRO A 138 -1.09 -11.55 -16.98
C PRO A 138 -1.62 -10.63 -18.11
N PRO A 139 -0.96 -10.58 -19.28
CA PRO A 139 -1.35 -9.69 -20.38
C PRO A 139 -2.82 -9.83 -20.82
N ASN A 140 -3.39 -11.04 -20.80
CA ASN A 140 -4.79 -11.30 -21.14
C ASN A 140 -5.79 -10.84 -20.07
N ARG A 141 -5.31 -10.36 -18.92
CA ARG A 141 -6.11 -9.90 -17.78
C ARG A 141 -5.98 -8.40 -17.51
N ILE A 142 -5.05 -7.71 -18.16
CA ILE A 142 -4.79 -6.27 -18.00
C ILE A 142 -6.08 -5.45 -18.18
N ASP A 143 -6.85 -5.67 -19.24
CA ASP A 143 -8.10 -4.93 -19.49
C ASP A 143 -9.14 -5.13 -18.38
N THR A 144 -9.24 -6.36 -17.85
CA THR A 144 -10.18 -6.67 -16.76
C THR A 144 -9.73 -6.02 -15.46
N MET A 145 -8.41 -6.04 -15.19
CA MET A 145 -7.82 -5.37 -14.04
C MET A 145 -7.98 -3.86 -14.12
N MET A 146 -7.73 -3.24 -15.27
CA MET A 146 -7.92 -1.79 -15.50
C MET A 146 -9.35 -1.36 -15.16
N ARG A 147 -10.37 -2.12 -15.61
CA ARG A 147 -11.77 -1.84 -15.28
C ARG A 147 -12.01 -1.91 -13.78
N PHE A 148 -11.53 -2.97 -13.14
CA PHE A 148 -11.68 -3.18 -11.71
C PHE A 148 -11.03 -2.07 -10.88
N ILE A 149 -9.76 -1.76 -11.12
CA ILE A 149 -9.06 -0.72 -10.35
C ILE A 149 -9.66 0.66 -10.56
N THR A 150 -10.20 0.95 -11.76
CA THR A 150 -10.91 2.20 -12.04
C THR A 150 -12.17 2.32 -11.18
N MET A 151 -12.93 1.22 -11.06
CA MET A 151 -14.13 1.16 -10.22
C MET A 151 -13.82 1.17 -8.73
N ALA A 152 -12.72 0.55 -8.31
CA ALA A 152 -12.23 0.58 -6.94
C ALA A 152 -11.81 2.01 -6.58
N ASN A 153 -10.94 2.63 -7.37
CA ASN A 153 -10.41 3.99 -7.15
C ASN A 153 -11.51 5.04 -7.01
N TYR A 154 -12.61 4.92 -7.76
CA TYR A 154 -13.75 5.84 -7.63
C TYR A 154 -14.35 5.89 -6.22
N ARG A 155 -14.21 4.81 -5.43
CA ARG A 155 -14.73 4.69 -4.07
C ARG A 155 -13.70 4.95 -2.97
N LEU A 156 -12.43 5.13 -3.33
CA LEU A 156 -11.35 5.33 -2.36
C LEU A 156 -11.27 6.79 -1.93
N VAL A 157 -11.10 7.01 -0.62
CA VAL A 157 -10.91 8.35 -0.04
C VAL A 157 -9.43 8.71 0.02
N VAL A 158 -8.58 7.73 0.32
CA VAL A 158 -7.13 7.87 0.45
C VAL A 158 -6.47 6.85 -0.47
N GLY A 159 -5.39 7.26 -1.13
CA GLY A 159 -4.60 6.41 -2.01
C GLY A 159 -5.26 6.02 -3.32
N ASN A 160 -4.53 5.28 -4.15
CA ASN A 160 -5.01 4.80 -5.45
C ASN A 160 -4.29 3.53 -5.88
N PHE A 161 -4.99 2.67 -6.62
CA PHE A 161 -4.38 1.59 -7.37
C PHE A 161 -3.74 2.12 -8.66
N GLU A 162 -2.58 1.58 -9.00
CA GLU A 162 -1.80 1.87 -10.20
C GLU A 162 -1.49 0.55 -10.90
N LEU A 163 -1.73 0.50 -12.20
CA LEU A 163 -1.40 -0.66 -13.02
C LEU A 163 -0.48 -0.20 -14.15
N ASP A 164 0.66 -0.83 -14.23
CA ASP A 164 1.51 -0.72 -15.40
C ASP A 164 1.02 -1.68 -16.48
N ILE A 165 0.52 -1.12 -17.60
CA ILE A 165 -0.11 -1.91 -18.65
C ILE A 165 0.89 -2.69 -19.51
N THR A 166 2.19 -2.38 -19.45
CA THR A 166 3.16 -3.04 -20.34
C THR A 166 3.76 -4.29 -19.73
N ASP A 167 3.79 -4.42 -18.40
CA ASP A 167 4.25 -5.64 -17.72
C ASP A 167 3.29 -6.18 -16.66
N GLY A 168 2.21 -5.47 -16.33
CA GLY A 168 1.20 -5.90 -15.37
C GLY A 168 1.56 -5.64 -13.91
N GLU A 169 2.54 -4.80 -13.60
CA GLU A 169 2.83 -4.44 -12.22
C GLU A 169 1.62 -3.71 -11.59
N LEU A 170 1.09 -4.26 -10.49
CA LEU A 170 -0.04 -3.69 -9.76
C LEU A 170 0.40 -3.19 -8.39
N ASN A 171 0.20 -1.89 -8.16
CA ASN A 171 0.56 -1.21 -6.93
C ASN A 171 -0.66 -0.52 -6.31
N TYR A 172 -0.65 -0.35 -4.99
CA TYR A 172 -1.51 0.57 -4.28
C TYR A 172 -0.67 1.60 -3.53
N LYS A 173 -0.90 2.86 -3.86
CA LYS A 173 -0.08 3.99 -3.41
C LYS A 173 -0.82 4.82 -2.39
N THR A 174 -0.12 5.20 -1.33
CA THR A 174 -0.47 6.32 -0.44
C THR A 174 0.73 7.25 -0.35
N ALA A 175 0.50 8.56 -0.33
CA ALA A 175 1.58 9.54 -0.26
C ALA A 175 1.27 10.66 0.74
N LEU A 176 2.32 11.19 1.36
CA LEU A 176 2.32 12.42 2.12
C LEU A 176 3.10 13.47 1.35
N ASP A 177 2.46 14.62 1.16
CA ASP A 177 3.13 15.88 0.86
C ASP A 177 3.47 16.52 2.21
N LEU A 178 4.75 16.77 2.44
CA LEU A 178 5.28 17.27 3.70
C LEU A 178 5.79 18.71 3.57
N GLU A 179 5.45 19.42 2.50
CA GLU A 179 5.85 20.83 2.32
C GLU A 179 5.39 21.69 3.51
N ASN A 180 6.35 22.22 4.28
CA ASN A 180 6.08 22.98 5.52
C ASN A 180 5.34 22.18 6.62
N VAL A 181 5.41 20.85 6.59
CA VAL A 181 4.79 19.95 7.57
C VAL A 181 5.85 19.20 8.37
N ASN A 182 5.76 19.28 9.69
CA ASN A 182 6.59 18.45 10.56
C ASN A 182 6.04 17.01 10.59
N LEU A 183 6.73 16.10 9.91
CA LEU A 183 6.42 14.67 9.93
C LEU A 183 6.46 14.13 11.37
N ASN A 184 5.47 13.31 11.72
CA ASN A 184 5.40 12.63 13.01
C ASN A 184 4.96 11.17 12.83
N ASN A 185 5.14 10.36 13.89
CA ASN A 185 4.85 8.94 13.86
C ASN A 185 3.37 8.62 13.58
N ASP A 186 2.42 9.49 13.97
CA ASP A 186 1.00 9.29 13.68
C ASP A 186 0.71 9.40 12.18
N MET A 187 1.35 10.36 11.50
CA MET A 187 1.21 10.53 10.05
C MET A 187 1.77 9.30 9.31
N ILE A 188 2.97 8.85 9.68
CA ILE A 188 3.61 7.65 9.12
C ILE A 188 2.72 6.43 9.33
N ARG A 189 2.27 6.20 10.58
CA ARG A 189 1.36 5.09 10.89
C ARG A 189 0.11 5.16 10.03
N ASN A 190 -0.55 6.32 9.97
CA ASN A 190 -1.84 6.43 9.31
C ASN A 190 -1.74 6.12 7.81
N ILE A 191 -0.70 6.59 7.11
CA ILE A 191 -0.55 6.27 5.68
C ILE A 191 -0.21 4.80 5.44
N ILE A 192 0.69 4.23 6.24
CA ILE A 192 1.10 2.83 6.11
C ILE A 192 -0.09 1.91 6.40
N HIS A 193 -0.79 2.13 7.51
CA HIS A 193 -1.90 1.26 7.93
C HIS A 193 -3.11 1.40 7.00
N THR A 194 -3.42 2.61 6.53
CA THR A 194 -4.48 2.80 5.53
C THR A 194 -4.13 2.08 4.23
N ASN A 195 -2.85 2.12 3.83
CA ASN A 195 -2.38 1.43 2.64
C ASN A 195 -2.61 -0.07 2.73
N LEU A 196 -2.04 -0.68 3.78
CA LEU A 196 -2.07 -2.11 4.01
C LEU A 196 -3.51 -2.64 4.15
N ALA A 197 -4.34 -1.96 4.97
CA ALA A 197 -5.72 -2.38 5.18
C ALA A 197 -6.55 -2.30 3.88
N THR A 198 -6.30 -1.29 3.06
CA THR A 198 -7.03 -1.14 1.79
C THR A 198 -6.57 -2.17 0.78
N PHE A 199 -5.26 -2.40 0.65
CA PHE A 199 -4.73 -3.43 -0.26
C PHE A 199 -5.25 -4.82 0.11
N ASP A 200 -5.14 -5.20 1.39
CA ASP A 200 -5.63 -6.47 1.92
C ASP A 200 -7.12 -6.69 1.62
N ARG A 201 -7.93 -5.65 1.82
CA ARG A 201 -9.38 -5.69 1.53
C ARG A 201 -9.70 -5.94 0.05
N HIS A 202 -8.86 -5.45 -0.86
CA HIS A 202 -9.08 -5.57 -2.30
C HIS A 202 -8.39 -6.79 -2.92
N LEU A 203 -7.44 -7.41 -2.20
CA LEU A 203 -6.70 -8.58 -2.65
C LEU A 203 -7.60 -9.75 -3.09
N PRO A 204 -8.73 -10.06 -2.43
CA PRO A 204 -9.69 -11.05 -2.91
C PRO A 204 -10.25 -10.76 -4.30
N GLY A 205 -10.58 -9.50 -4.61
CA GLY A 205 -11.04 -9.09 -5.93
C GLY A 205 -9.94 -9.21 -6.99
N ILE A 206 -8.70 -8.86 -6.61
CA ILE A 206 -7.52 -9.06 -7.46
C ILE A 206 -7.34 -10.55 -7.79
N GLN A 207 -7.44 -11.43 -6.79
CA GLN A 207 -7.34 -12.88 -6.95
C GLN A 207 -8.44 -13.46 -7.85
N VAL A 208 -9.67 -12.95 -7.78
CA VAL A 208 -10.75 -13.33 -8.70
C VAL A 208 -10.36 -13.03 -10.16
N ILE A 209 -9.77 -11.86 -10.42
CA ILE A 209 -9.35 -11.48 -11.77
C ILE A 209 -8.18 -12.34 -12.24
N LEU A 210 -7.23 -12.68 -11.36
CA LEU A 210 -6.15 -13.61 -11.69
C LEU A 210 -6.69 -15.02 -11.99
N GLY A 211 -7.73 -15.46 -11.27
CA GLY A 211 -8.48 -16.70 -11.49
C GLY A 211 -9.49 -16.66 -12.64
N GLU A 212 -9.29 -15.77 -13.62
CA GLU A 212 -10.14 -15.61 -14.82
C GLU A 212 -11.57 -15.08 -14.59
N GLY A 213 -11.94 -14.68 -13.38
CA GLY A 213 -13.25 -14.10 -13.06
C GLY A 213 -13.50 -12.72 -13.66
N THR A 214 -14.73 -12.24 -13.57
CA THR A 214 -15.15 -10.94 -14.12
C THR A 214 -14.86 -9.78 -13.17
N THR A 215 -14.91 -8.55 -13.68
CA THR A 215 -14.80 -7.35 -12.82
C THR A 215 -15.93 -7.30 -11.79
N GLU A 216 -17.12 -7.74 -12.17
CA GLU A 216 -18.31 -7.75 -11.32
C GLU A 216 -18.14 -8.74 -10.15
N GLU A 217 -17.69 -9.97 -10.44
CA GLU A 217 -17.36 -10.96 -9.40
C GLU A 217 -16.24 -10.47 -8.46
N ALA A 218 -15.26 -9.74 -9.01
CA ALA A 218 -14.18 -9.15 -8.22
C ALA A 218 -14.67 -8.04 -7.27
N MET A 219 -15.66 -7.23 -7.70
CA MET A 219 -16.29 -6.24 -6.83
C MET A 219 -17.11 -6.90 -5.71
N ASP A 220 -17.88 -7.94 -6.03
CA ASP A 220 -18.67 -8.69 -5.05
C ASP A 220 -17.77 -9.33 -3.98
N ALA A 221 -16.59 -9.84 -4.37
CA ALA A 221 -15.61 -10.44 -3.46
C ALA A 221 -15.08 -9.46 -2.39
N ILE A 222 -15.01 -8.16 -2.71
CA ILE A 222 -14.62 -7.12 -1.74
C ILE A 222 -15.73 -6.92 -0.70
N GLU A 223 -16.99 -6.85 -1.15
CA GLU A 223 -18.15 -6.59 -0.29
C GLU A 223 -18.45 -7.75 0.67
N MET A 224 -18.29 -8.99 0.19
CA MET A 224 -18.47 -10.19 1.02
C MET A 224 -17.41 -10.32 2.12
N ASN A 225 -16.17 -9.89 1.86
CA ASN A 225 -15.12 -9.86 2.88
C ASN A 225 -15.37 -8.79 3.95
N HIS A 226 -15.96 -7.65 3.58
CA HIS A 226 -16.41 -6.65 4.56
C HIS A 226 -17.49 -7.21 5.51
N SER A 227 -18.34 -8.12 5.02
CA SER A 227 -19.46 -8.69 5.78
C SER A 227 -19.00 -9.81 6.74
N SER A 228 -17.91 -10.51 6.41
CA SER A 228 -17.41 -11.66 7.18
C SER A 228 -16.59 -11.24 8.42
N GLY A 229 -15.96 -10.06 8.39
CA GLY A 229 -15.29 -9.47 9.56
C GLY A 229 -16.26 -9.09 10.69
N ALA A 230 -17.46 -8.64 10.34
CA ALA A 230 -18.48 -8.17 11.29
C ALA A 230 -19.24 -9.30 12.04
N HIS A 231 -19.07 -10.57 11.67
CA HIS A 231 -19.76 -11.71 12.30
C HIS A 231 -18.89 -12.55 13.24
N SER A 232 -17.65 -12.13 13.50
CA SER A 232 -16.69 -12.88 14.32
C SER A 232 -16.61 -12.40 15.78
N ILE A 233 -17.55 -11.57 16.25
CA ILE A 233 -17.64 -11.13 17.64
C ILE A 233 -18.98 -11.59 18.23
N SER A 234 -18.99 -12.81 18.76
CA SER A 234 -19.99 -13.28 19.73
C SER A 234 -19.33 -14.15 20.78
#